data_AF-A0A1G2VYF7-F1
#
_entry.id   AF-A0A1G2VYF7-F1
#
_cell.length_a   1.000
_cell.length_b   1.000
_cell.length_c   1.000
_cell.angle_alpha   90.00
_cell.angle_beta   90.00
_cell.angle_gamma   90.00
#
_symmetry.space_group_name_H-M   'P 1'
#
loop_
_entity.id
_entity.type
_entity.pdbx_description
1 polymer ?
#
loop_
_entity_poly.entity_id
_entity_poly.type
_entity_poly.pdbx_seq_one_letter_code
_entity_poly.pdbx_strand_id
1 'polypeptide(L)'
;MKLPGQIYAALSVFGVVFVVGVVWTLWQGGSHALPGWTGAVRPGALSEAHAFLGDKCESCHAPVAGVTAEKCVTCHAPAQELLMKPATAFHQNIGDCKGCHVEHQGRAVRPTKMDHAVLEAVAQRRDGGSGSLQCATCHAVQDPHGGFFGKQCASCHQTESWEIKTFLHPSPKSTDCAQCHKAPPSHYMMHFEMMDRPISGQKGARVEQCYLCHQTDSFNNIKGVGMVKVH
;
A
#
# COMPACT_ATOMS: atom_id res chain seq x y z
N MET A 1 61.44 19.64 -2.55
CA MET A 1 61.46 20.54 -1.37
C MET A 1 60.38 20.07 -0.40
N LYS A 2 60.73 19.69 0.83
CA LYS A 2 59.74 19.36 1.87
C LYS A 2 59.23 20.67 2.46
N LEU A 3 57.91 20.92 2.44
CA LEU A 3 57.36 22.09 3.11
C LEU A 3 57.61 22.01 4.63
N PRO A 4 57.98 23.11 5.31
CA PRO A 4 58.15 23.15 6.76
C PRO A 4 56.85 22.79 7.48
N GLY A 5 56.94 22.08 8.61
CA GLY A 5 55.79 21.58 9.39
C GLY A 5 54.77 22.65 9.78
N GLN A 6 55.20 23.91 9.93
CA GLN A 6 54.32 25.05 10.20
C GLN A 6 53.35 25.35 9.06
N ILE A 7 53.72 25.09 7.80
CA ILE A 7 52.83 25.28 6.65
C ILE A 7 51.74 24.22 6.64
N TYR A 8 52.05 22.96 6.97
CA TYR A 8 51.04 21.92 7.10
C TYR A 8 50.05 22.21 8.23
N ALA A 9 50.53 22.72 9.36
CA ALA A 9 49.67 23.15 10.47
C ALA A 9 48.75 24.31 10.06
N ALA A 10 49.30 25.33 9.39
CA ALA A 10 48.52 26.48 8.91
C ALA A 10 47.45 26.08 7.87
N LEU A 11 47.80 25.21 6.92
CA LEU A 11 46.85 24.69 5.93
C LEU A 11 45.75 23.83 6.58
N SER A 12 46.09 23.04 7.60
CA SER A 12 45.12 22.24 8.34
C SER A 12 44.13 23.12 9.11
N VAL A 13 44.63 24.15 9.80
CA VAL A 13 43.78 25.11 10.52
C VAL A 13 42.89 25.88 9.56
N PHE A 14 43.44 26.36 8.44
CA PHE A 14 42.66 27.05 7.41
C PHE A 14 41.57 26.15 6.83
N GLY A 15 41.89 24.88 6.56
CA GLY A 15 40.93 23.89 6.07
C GLY A 15 39.78 23.66 7.06
N VAL A 16 40.08 23.53 8.36
CA VAL A 16 39.06 23.35 9.40
C VAL A 16 38.19 24.61 9.53
N VAL A 17 38.79 25.80 9.59
CA VAL A 17 38.04 27.07 9.67
C VAL A 17 37.15 27.26 8.44
N PHE A 18 37.64 26.90 7.25
CA PHE A 18 36.86 26.94 6.03
C PHE A 18 35.66 25.98 6.07
N VAL A 19 35.86 24.72 6.48
CA VAL A 19 34.77 23.74 6.61
C VAL A 19 33.74 24.19 7.65
N VAL A 20 34.18 24.63 8.81
CA VAL A 20 33.29 25.14 9.86
C VAL A 20 32.52 26.38 9.37
N GLY A 21 33.20 27.29 8.68
CA GLY A 21 32.57 28.45 8.06
C GLY A 21 31.50 28.07 7.06
N VAL A 22 31.79 27.12 6.15
CA VAL A 22 30.83 26.60 5.17
C VAL A 22 29.62 25.97 5.86
N VAL A 23 29.83 25.11 6.85
CA VAL A 23 28.75 24.45 7.60
C VAL A 23 27.88 25.48 8.34
N TRP A 24 28.50 26.45 9.00
CA TRP A 24 27.79 27.53 9.69
C TRP A 24 26.95 28.37 8.73
N THR A 25 27.51 28.72 7.57
CA THR A 25 26.83 29.54 6.57
C THR A 25 25.62 28.81 5.97
N LEU A 26 25.76 27.51 5.70
CA LEU A 26 24.65 26.65 5.26
C LEU A 26 23.57 26.46 6.33
N TRP A 27 23.97 26.36 7.61
CA TRP A 27 23.04 26.20 8.72
C TRP A 27 22.17 27.44 8.93
N GLN A 28 22.75 28.63 8.79
CA GLN A 28 22.04 29.92 8.97
C GLN A 28 21.31 30.38 7.71
N GLY A 29 21.93 30.24 6.54
CA GLY A 29 21.44 30.78 5.26
C GLY A 29 20.70 29.79 4.37
N GLY A 30 20.63 28.51 4.77
CA GLY A 30 20.05 27.44 3.97
C GLY A 30 20.90 27.06 2.76
N SER A 31 20.36 26.19 1.91
CA SER A 31 21.05 25.59 0.77
C SER A 31 21.40 26.60 -0.33
N HIS A 32 20.70 27.73 -0.40
CA HIS A 32 21.00 28.82 -1.33
C HIS A 32 22.19 29.68 -0.94
N ALA A 33 22.69 29.57 0.30
CA ALA A 33 23.83 30.35 0.77
C ALA A 33 25.11 30.06 -0.03
N LEU A 34 25.17 28.90 -0.68
CA LEU A 34 26.22 28.53 -1.62
C LEU A 34 25.56 28.27 -2.99
N PRO A 35 25.85 29.07 -4.02
CA PRO A 35 25.30 28.85 -5.34
C PRO A 35 25.87 27.58 -5.99
N GLY A 36 25.04 26.83 -6.71
CA GLY A 36 25.48 25.79 -7.66
C GLY A 36 25.78 24.39 -7.07
N TRP A 37 25.95 24.22 -5.76
CA TRP A 37 26.21 22.88 -5.19
C TRP A 37 24.96 22.00 -5.13
N THR A 38 23.77 22.59 -4.98
CA THR A 38 22.49 21.85 -4.88
C THR A 38 22.22 21.00 -6.11
N GLY A 39 22.60 21.49 -7.30
CA GLY A 39 22.52 20.74 -8.55
C GLY A 39 23.42 19.50 -8.59
N ALA A 40 24.56 19.52 -7.89
CA ALA A 40 25.48 18.39 -7.84
C ALA A 40 25.01 17.27 -6.90
N VAL A 41 24.13 17.57 -5.95
CA VAL A 41 23.64 16.60 -4.95
C VAL A 41 22.16 16.23 -5.14
N ARG A 42 21.50 16.76 -6.18
CA ARG A 42 20.09 16.49 -6.46
C ARG A 42 19.94 15.08 -7.06
N PRO A 43 19.25 14.14 -6.37
CA PRO A 43 19.13 12.76 -6.87
C PRO A 43 18.35 12.67 -8.18
N GLY A 44 17.41 13.60 -8.37
CA GLY A 44 16.53 13.66 -9.52
C GLY A 44 15.54 14.80 -9.44
N ALA A 45 14.69 14.87 -10.45
CA ALA A 45 13.60 15.83 -10.50
C ALA A 45 12.50 15.50 -9.51
N LEU A 46 11.87 16.54 -8.95
CA LEU A 46 10.65 16.36 -8.19
C LEU A 46 9.50 15.93 -9.12
N SER A 47 8.49 15.29 -8.55
CA SER A 47 7.22 14.98 -9.18
C SER A 47 6.54 16.25 -9.68
N GLU A 48 5.65 16.11 -10.66
CA GLU A 48 4.91 17.24 -11.22
C GLU A 48 4.17 18.04 -10.15
N ALA A 49 3.56 17.35 -9.18
CA ALA A 49 2.82 17.97 -8.10
C ALA A 49 3.69 18.86 -7.20
N HIS A 50 4.97 18.52 -7.00
CA HIS A 50 5.91 19.29 -6.19
C HIS A 50 6.93 20.08 -7.00
N ALA A 51 6.75 20.22 -8.32
CA ALA A 51 7.71 20.91 -9.18
C ALA A 51 8.01 22.35 -8.71
N PHE A 52 7.02 23.02 -8.11
CA PHE A 52 7.14 24.37 -7.55
C PHE A 52 8.11 24.49 -6.35
N LEU A 53 8.50 23.37 -5.75
CA LEU A 53 9.50 23.29 -4.68
C LEU A 53 10.90 22.95 -5.21
N GLY A 54 11.10 22.97 -6.54
CA GLY A 54 12.29 22.47 -7.21
C GLY A 54 13.63 22.98 -6.67
N ASP A 55 13.64 24.19 -6.12
CA ASP A 55 14.82 24.83 -5.54
C ASP A 55 14.65 25.11 -4.03
N LYS A 56 13.54 24.72 -3.39
CA LYS A 56 13.24 25.02 -1.99
C LYS A 56 13.49 23.79 -1.12
N CYS A 57 14.74 23.35 -1.02
CA CYS A 57 15.12 22.10 -0.37
C CYS A 57 14.62 22.02 1.09
N GLU A 58 14.67 23.13 1.81
CA GLU A 58 14.29 23.26 3.22
C GLU A 58 12.78 23.14 3.46
N SER A 59 11.97 23.20 2.40
CA SER A 59 10.53 22.93 2.47
C SER A 59 10.26 21.47 2.82
N CYS A 60 11.17 20.55 2.50
CA CYS A 60 11.04 19.14 2.85
C CYS A 60 12.15 18.65 3.79
N HIS A 61 13.39 19.17 3.66
CA HIS A 61 14.54 18.73 4.44
C HIS A 61 14.81 19.66 5.63
N ALA A 62 14.85 19.10 6.84
CA ALA A 62 15.41 19.74 8.01
C ALA A 62 16.92 19.46 8.12
N PRO A 63 17.74 20.41 8.59
CA PRO A 63 19.16 20.18 8.85
C PRO A 63 19.36 18.94 9.74
N VAL A 64 20.27 18.05 9.35
CA VAL A 64 20.64 16.80 10.07
C VAL A 64 19.54 15.73 10.15
N ALA A 65 18.27 16.11 10.26
CA ALA A 65 17.12 15.19 10.36
C ALA A 65 16.55 14.73 9.00
N GLY A 66 16.92 15.40 7.91
CA GLY A 66 16.39 15.11 6.57
C GLY A 66 14.88 15.37 6.49
N VAL A 67 14.15 14.53 5.76
CA VAL A 67 12.70 14.71 5.58
C VAL A 67 11.93 14.22 6.82
N THR A 68 11.09 15.10 7.37
CA THR A 68 10.22 14.84 8.54
C THR A 68 8.74 14.94 8.17
N ALA A 69 7.88 14.23 8.90
CA ALA A 69 6.43 14.30 8.66
C ALA A 69 5.84 15.69 8.91
N GLU A 70 6.41 16.46 9.85
CA GLU A 70 6.01 17.84 10.16
C GLU A 70 6.07 18.76 8.92
N LYS A 71 7.14 18.62 8.12
CA LYS A 71 7.33 19.39 6.88
C LYS A 71 6.23 19.08 5.86
N CYS A 72 5.77 17.83 5.78
CA CYS A 72 4.69 17.42 4.89
C CYS A 72 3.34 18.00 5.36
N VAL A 73 3.02 17.87 6.65
CA VAL A 73 1.69 18.28 7.17
C VAL A 73 1.52 19.80 7.17
N THR A 74 2.59 20.59 7.15
CA THR A 74 2.49 22.05 7.04
C THR A 74 1.67 22.51 5.82
N CYS A 75 1.78 21.78 4.70
CA CYS A 75 1.00 22.06 3.50
C CYS A 75 -0.18 21.09 3.30
N HIS A 76 -0.09 19.85 3.80
CA HIS A 76 -1.13 18.83 3.62
C HIS A 76 -2.18 18.75 4.74
N ALA A 77 -1.99 19.45 5.87
CA ALA A 77 -2.98 19.52 6.96
C ALA A 77 -4.41 19.91 6.53
N PRO A 78 -4.63 20.84 5.57
CA PRO A 78 -5.99 21.19 5.15
C PRO A 78 -6.65 20.13 4.25
N ALA A 79 -5.95 19.06 3.86
CA ALA A 79 -6.49 18.00 3.01
C ALA A 79 -7.18 16.88 3.83
N GLN A 80 -8.08 17.25 4.75
CA GLN A 80 -8.82 16.30 5.59
C GLN A 80 -9.61 15.26 4.77
N GLU A 81 -10.05 15.61 3.56
CA GLU A 81 -10.76 14.70 2.67
C GLU A 81 -9.91 13.49 2.21
N LEU A 82 -8.57 13.60 2.24
CA LEU A 82 -7.66 12.47 2.00
C LEU A 82 -7.52 11.53 3.21
N LEU A 83 -7.75 12.04 4.43
CA LEU A 83 -7.66 11.29 5.69
C LEU A 83 -8.93 10.50 6.04
N MET A 84 -10.05 10.81 5.37
CA MET A 84 -11.38 10.32 5.72
C MET A 84 -11.90 9.21 4.79
N LYS A 85 -11.15 8.79 3.77
CA LYS A 85 -11.58 7.65 2.95
C LYS A 85 -11.33 6.34 3.73
N PRO A 86 -12.27 5.38 3.74
CA PRO A 86 -12.06 4.09 4.40
C PRO A 86 -10.80 3.36 3.91
N ALA A 87 -10.48 3.49 2.61
CA ALA A 87 -9.27 2.95 2.01
C ALA A 87 -7.96 3.64 2.49
N THR A 88 -8.05 4.81 3.14
CA THR A 88 -6.92 5.58 3.65
C THR A 88 -6.94 5.74 5.17
N ALA A 89 -7.79 5.00 5.91
CA ALA A 89 -7.87 5.06 7.37
C ALA A 89 -6.51 4.89 8.08
N PHE A 90 -5.57 4.18 7.44
CA PHE A 90 -4.19 4.05 7.91
C PHE A 90 -3.38 5.37 7.93
N HIS A 91 -3.75 6.39 7.14
CA HIS A 91 -3.10 7.70 7.12
C HIS A 91 -3.38 8.53 8.38
N GLN A 92 -4.37 8.16 9.19
CA GLN A 92 -4.71 8.91 10.41
C GLN A 92 -3.63 8.80 11.50
N ASN A 93 -2.86 7.71 11.50
CA ASN A 93 -1.83 7.42 12.50
C ASN A 93 -0.41 7.33 11.90
N ILE A 94 -0.23 7.72 10.63
CA ILE A 94 1.07 7.59 9.95
C ILE A 94 1.95 8.84 10.23
N GLY A 95 2.89 8.72 11.18
CA GLY A 95 3.93 9.71 11.43
C GLY A 95 5.14 9.65 10.47
N ASP A 96 5.08 8.88 9.39
CA ASP A 96 6.14 8.81 8.38
C ASP A 96 5.54 8.75 6.96
N CYS A 97 5.76 9.80 6.18
CA CYS A 97 5.19 9.93 4.83
C CYS A 97 6.14 9.40 3.76
N LYS A 98 7.45 9.64 3.92
CA LYS A 98 8.47 9.40 2.86
C LYS A 98 8.67 7.92 2.53
N GLY A 99 8.29 7.02 3.44
CA GLY A 99 8.33 5.58 3.20
C GLY A 99 7.39 5.13 2.06
N CYS A 100 6.29 5.85 1.85
CA CYS A 100 5.34 5.59 0.76
C CYS A 100 5.35 6.70 -0.29
N HIS A 101 5.55 7.94 0.14
CA HIS A 101 5.62 9.11 -0.72
C HIS A 101 7.06 9.44 -1.09
N VAL A 102 7.59 8.67 -2.04
CA VAL A 102 8.98 8.79 -2.48
C VAL A 102 9.08 9.86 -3.58
N GLU A 103 9.87 10.88 -3.31
CA GLU A 103 10.14 11.98 -4.23
C GLU A 103 11.49 11.80 -4.96
N HIS A 104 11.84 12.68 -5.88
CA HIS A 104 13.03 12.64 -6.74
C HIS A 104 13.03 11.56 -7.82
N GLN A 105 11.87 11.00 -8.15
CA GLN A 105 11.73 9.94 -9.14
C GLN A 105 11.50 10.45 -10.57
N GLY A 106 11.32 11.75 -10.77
CA GLY A 106 10.97 12.33 -12.08
C GLY A 106 9.61 13.01 -12.08
N ARG A 107 9.43 14.02 -12.96
CA ARG A 107 8.16 14.77 -13.10
C ARG A 107 6.97 13.86 -13.38
N ALA A 108 7.15 12.89 -14.27
CA ALA A 108 6.09 11.99 -14.72
C ALA A 108 5.73 10.89 -13.69
N VAL A 109 6.53 10.71 -12.63
CA VAL A 109 6.30 9.65 -11.64
C VAL A 109 5.48 10.18 -10.48
N ARG A 110 4.34 9.54 -10.19
CA ARG A 110 3.56 9.87 -9.00
C ARG A 110 4.38 9.47 -7.76
N PRO A 111 4.53 10.35 -6.75
CA PRO A 111 5.33 10.07 -5.56
C PRO A 111 4.51 9.23 -4.58
N THR A 112 4.07 8.06 -5.03
CA THR A 112 3.27 7.10 -4.26
C THR A 112 3.72 5.72 -4.69
N LYS A 113 4.47 5.06 -3.82
CA LYS A 113 4.88 3.67 -4.00
C LYS A 113 4.61 2.94 -2.70
N MET A 114 3.63 2.05 -2.72
CA MET A 114 3.37 1.17 -1.58
C MET A 114 4.40 0.06 -1.58
N ASP A 115 5.16 -0.06 -0.49
CA ASP A 115 6.15 -1.12 -0.29
C ASP A 115 5.86 -1.82 1.04
N HIS A 116 5.37 -3.06 0.97
CA HIS A 116 4.99 -3.84 2.14
C HIS A 116 6.18 -4.12 3.08
N ALA A 117 7.42 -4.20 2.56
CA ALA A 117 8.60 -4.42 3.40
C ALA A 117 8.92 -3.18 4.23
N VAL A 118 8.78 -1.98 3.64
CA VAL A 118 8.94 -0.72 4.36
C VAL A 118 7.86 -0.57 5.43
N LEU A 119 6.62 -0.91 5.10
CA LEU A 119 5.51 -0.83 6.06
C LEU A 119 5.68 -1.79 7.23
N GLU A 120 6.04 -3.03 6.97
CA GLU A 120 6.29 -4.03 8.02
C GLU A 120 7.42 -3.58 8.94
N ALA A 121 8.52 -3.03 8.39
CA ALA A 121 9.61 -2.47 9.19
C ALA A 121 9.18 -1.27 10.05
N VAL A 122 8.28 -0.41 9.54
CA VAL A 122 7.73 0.71 10.32
C VAL A 122 6.81 0.21 11.43
N ALA A 123 5.96 -0.78 11.16
CA ALA A 123 5.06 -1.39 12.14
C ALA A 123 5.84 -2.03 13.29
N GLN A 124 6.86 -2.84 12.98
CA GLN A 124 7.72 -3.49 13.97
C GLN A 124 8.41 -2.48 14.91
N ARG A 125 8.85 -1.32 14.39
CA ARG A 125 9.45 -0.26 15.23
C ARG A 125 8.46 0.42 16.18
N ARG A 126 7.17 0.47 15.83
CA ARG A 126 6.14 1.10 16.66
C ARG A 126 5.62 0.18 17.76
N ASP A 127 5.48 -1.11 17.44
CA ASP A 127 4.82 -2.08 18.32
C ASP A 127 5.81 -2.96 19.12
N GLY A 128 7.03 -2.45 19.36
CA GLY A 128 8.05 -3.17 20.14
C GLY A 128 8.45 -4.52 19.54
N GLY A 129 8.35 -4.68 18.21
CA GLY A 129 8.73 -5.89 17.48
C GLY A 129 7.66 -6.97 17.36
N SER A 130 6.43 -6.75 17.83
CA SER A 130 5.35 -7.76 17.77
C SER A 130 4.29 -7.53 16.68
N GLY A 131 4.29 -6.36 16.03
CA GLY A 131 3.24 -5.99 15.08
C GLY A 131 3.48 -6.55 13.68
N SER A 132 2.80 -7.63 13.32
CA SER A 132 2.63 -8.03 11.92
C SER A 132 1.44 -7.31 11.30
N LEU A 133 1.62 -6.77 10.09
CA LEU A 133 0.52 -6.10 9.40
C LEU A 133 -0.51 -7.12 8.90
N GLN A 134 -1.75 -6.99 9.39
CA GLN A 134 -2.85 -7.81 8.91
C GLN A 134 -3.39 -7.26 7.59
N CYS A 135 -3.35 -8.04 6.51
CA CYS A 135 -3.75 -7.60 5.17
C CYS A 135 -5.14 -6.95 5.13
N ALA A 136 -6.09 -7.53 5.88
CA ALA A 136 -7.47 -7.08 5.93
C ALA A 136 -7.66 -5.67 6.53
N THR A 137 -6.71 -5.14 7.32
CA THR A 137 -6.86 -3.80 7.90
C THR A 137 -6.82 -2.70 6.84
N CYS A 138 -6.13 -2.94 5.73
CA CYS A 138 -6.08 -2.04 4.58
C CYS A 138 -6.94 -2.56 3.42
N HIS A 139 -6.99 -3.88 3.21
CA HIS A 139 -7.57 -4.47 2.00
C HIS A 139 -8.98 -5.03 2.12
N ALA A 140 -9.65 -4.93 3.28
CA ALA A 140 -11.00 -5.47 3.46
C ALA A 140 -12.02 -4.93 2.44
N VAL A 141 -11.92 -3.66 2.04
CA VAL A 141 -12.84 -3.05 1.06
C VAL A 141 -12.55 -3.53 -0.37
N GLN A 142 -11.33 -4.00 -0.65
CA GLN A 142 -10.95 -4.52 -1.96
C GLN A 142 -11.08 -6.04 -2.06
N ASP A 143 -11.45 -6.74 -0.98
CA ASP A 143 -11.54 -8.20 -0.97
C ASP A 143 -12.71 -8.70 -1.84
N PRO A 144 -12.44 -9.29 -3.03
CA PRO A 144 -13.49 -9.78 -3.89
C PRO A 144 -14.21 -11.01 -3.30
N HIS A 145 -13.63 -11.65 -2.29
CA HIS A 145 -14.22 -12.81 -1.63
C HIS A 145 -15.27 -12.41 -0.58
N GLY A 146 -15.37 -11.12 -0.24
CA GLY A 146 -16.28 -10.63 0.79
C GLY A 146 -16.08 -11.36 2.13
N GLY A 147 -14.82 -11.56 2.54
CA GLY A 147 -14.42 -12.20 3.78
C GLY A 147 -14.61 -13.70 3.84
N PHE A 148 -14.91 -14.38 2.72
CA PHE A 148 -15.22 -15.81 2.73
C PHE A 148 -14.11 -16.68 3.30
N PHE A 149 -12.86 -16.38 2.97
CA PHE A 149 -11.68 -17.13 3.43
C PHE A 149 -11.09 -16.58 4.75
N GLY A 150 -11.82 -15.69 5.43
CA GLY A 150 -11.31 -15.02 6.63
C GLY A 150 -10.17 -14.04 6.32
N LYS A 151 -9.21 -13.92 7.24
CA LYS A 151 -8.10 -12.94 7.17
C LYS A 151 -6.75 -13.55 6.76
N GLN A 152 -6.71 -14.83 6.42
CA GLN A 152 -5.48 -15.56 6.11
C GLN A 152 -5.08 -15.36 4.65
N CYS A 153 -5.01 -14.11 4.20
CA CYS A 153 -4.79 -13.76 2.79
C CYS A 153 -3.48 -14.36 2.25
N ALA A 154 -2.44 -14.42 3.11
CA ALA A 154 -1.11 -14.93 2.80
C ALA A 154 -1.05 -16.45 2.56
N SER A 155 -2.14 -17.20 2.80
CA SER A 155 -2.19 -18.62 2.43
C SER A 155 -2.26 -18.83 0.91
N CYS A 156 -2.69 -17.81 0.18
CA CYS A 156 -2.86 -17.87 -1.27
C CYS A 156 -2.18 -16.69 -2.00
N HIS A 157 -2.19 -15.50 -1.42
CA HIS A 157 -1.66 -14.28 -2.03
C HIS A 157 -0.29 -13.91 -1.47
N GLN A 158 0.53 -13.24 -2.28
CA GLN A 158 1.85 -12.75 -1.89
C GLN A 158 1.86 -11.22 -1.81
N THR A 159 2.87 -10.64 -1.17
CA THR A 159 2.98 -9.18 -0.99
C THR A 159 3.36 -8.45 -2.26
N GLU A 160 3.93 -9.15 -3.25
CA GLU A 160 4.25 -8.61 -4.57
C GLU A 160 3.04 -8.56 -5.50
N SER A 161 2.09 -9.49 -5.34
CA SER A 161 0.88 -9.55 -6.16
C SER A 161 -0.25 -10.37 -5.53
N TRP A 162 -1.48 -9.87 -5.70
CA TRP A 162 -2.71 -10.60 -5.41
C TRP A 162 -3.03 -11.68 -6.47
N GLU A 163 -2.37 -11.66 -7.62
CA GLU A 163 -2.63 -12.64 -8.68
C GLU A 163 -2.04 -14.01 -8.34
N ILE A 164 -2.90 -15.04 -8.31
CA ILE A 164 -2.48 -16.44 -8.14
C ILE A 164 -2.29 -17.05 -9.53
N LYS A 165 -1.09 -16.94 -10.09
CA LYS A 165 -0.77 -17.46 -11.44
C LYS A 165 -1.04 -18.95 -11.62
N THR A 166 -1.03 -19.70 -10.52
CA THR A 166 -1.20 -21.16 -10.52
C THR A 166 -2.60 -21.60 -10.08
N PHE A 167 -3.55 -20.68 -9.90
CA PHE A 167 -4.90 -21.08 -9.54
C PHE A 167 -5.55 -21.82 -10.71
N LEU A 168 -5.87 -23.09 -10.47
CA LEU A 168 -6.61 -23.92 -11.41
C LEU A 168 -7.95 -24.23 -10.78
N HIS A 169 -9.03 -23.85 -11.47
CA HIS A 169 -10.38 -24.24 -11.06
C HIS A 169 -10.45 -25.78 -10.98
N PRO A 170 -11.07 -26.35 -9.93
CA PRO A 170 -11.28 -27.79 -9.84
C PRO A 170 -11.99 -28.33 -11.09
N SER A 171 -11.86 -29.64 -11.32
CA SER A 171 -12.57 -30.33 -12.41
C SER A 171 -14.05 -29.90 -12.44
N PRO A 172 -14.64 -29.64 -13.62
CA PRO A 172 -16.08 -29.39 -13.75
C PRO A 172 -16.99 -30.52 -13.27
N LYS A 173 -16.42 -31.69 -12.91
CA LYS A 173 -17.13 -32.80 -12.26
C LYS A 173 -17.03 -32.80 -10.74
N SER A 174 -16.30 -31.86 -10.14
CA SER A 174 -16.18 -31.73 -8.69
C SER A 174 -17.53 -31.38 -8.06
N THR A 175 -17.76 -31.88 -6.86
CA THR A 175 -18.94 -31.59 -6.03
C THR A 175 -18.68 -30.55 -4.96
N ASP A 176 -17.44 -30.09 -4.81
CA ASP A 176 -16.99 -29.25 -3.69
C ASP A 176 -17.01 -27.76 -4.05
N CYS A 177 -18.03 -27.33 -4.80
CA CYS A 177 -18.17 -25.95 -5.28
C CYS A 177 -18.21 -24.94 -4.13
N ALA A 178 -18.86 -25.33 -3.03
CA ALA A 178 -19.05 -24.51 -1.85
C ALA A 178 -17.76 -24.23 -1.06
N GLN A 179 -16.62 -24.83 -1.44
CA GLN A 179 -15.31 -24.45 -0.89
C GLN A 179 -14.84 -23.09 -1.40
N CYS A 180 -15.39 -22.60 -2.52
CA CYS A 180 -15.01 -21.32 -3.12
C CYS A 180 -16.20 -20.40 -3.43
N HIS A 181 -17.38 -20.97 -3.70
CA HIS A 181 -18.57 -20.21 -4.07
C HIS A 181 -19.61 -20.19 -2.95
N LYS A 182 -20.21 -19.02 -2.68
CA LYS A 182 -21.34 -18.88 -1.77
C LYS A 182 -22.66 -18.99 -2.53
N ALA A 183 -23.63 -19.68 -1.94
CA ALA A 183 -25.01 -19.58 -2.37
C ALA A 183 -25.54 -18.16 -2.13
N PRO A 184 -26.53 -17.70 -2.92
CA PRO A 184 -27.14 -16.39 -2.69
C PRO A 184 -27.85 -16.35 -1.32
N PRO A 185 -27.98 -15.15 -0.69
CA PRO A 185 -28.59 -15.02 0.63
C PRO A 185 -29.98 -15.66 0.77
N SER A 186 -30.77 -15.67 -0.31
CA SER A 186 -32.10 -16.30 -0.35
C SER A 186 -32.06 -17.77 0.07
N HIS A 187 -31.00 -18.50 -0.28
CA HIS A 187 -30.89 -19.92 0.06
C HIS A 187 -30.79 -20.17 1.58
N TYR A 188 -30.42 -19.14 2.34
CA TYR A 188 -30.33 -19.20 3.80
C TYR A 188 -31.57 -18.60 4.51
N MET A 189 -32.55 -18.08 3.76
CA MET A 189 -33.74 -17.40 4.29
C MET A 189 -35.02 -18.20 4.04
N MET A 190 -34.99 -19.52 4.33
CA MET A 190 -36.09 -20.48 4.11
C MET A 190 -36.54 -20.68 2.64
N HIS A 191 -36.13 -19.82 1.70
CA HIS A 191 -36.47 -19.96 0.28
C HIS A 191 -36.01 -21.30 -0.29
N PHE A 192 -34.80 -21.74 0.10
CA PHE A 192 -34.25 -23.01 -0.37
C PHE A 192 -35.11 -24.21 0.03
N GLU A 193 -35.61 -24.21 1.27
CA GLU A 193 -36.42 -25.31 1.79
C GLU A 193 -37.83 -25.32 1.21
N MET A 194 -38.44 -24.14 1.12
CA MET A 194 -39.86 -24.00 0.75
C MET A 194 -40.07 -23.98 -0.77
N MET A 195 -39.09 -23.49 -1.53
CA MET A 195 -39.22 -23.27 -2.97
C MET A 195 -38.23 -24.11 -3.77
N ASP A 196 -36.92 -23.93 -3.56
CA ASP A 196 -35.91 -24.52 -4.44
C ASP A 196 -35.89 -26.05 -4.38
N ARG A 197 -35.95 -26.64 -3.18
CA ARG A 197 -35.98 -28.10 -2.97
C ARG A 197 -37.21 -28.77 -3.61
N PRO A 198 -38.45 -28.29 -3.42
CA PRO A 198 -39.61 -28.85 -4.10
C PRO A 198 -39.57 -28.70 -5.63
N ILE A 199 -39.20 -27.52 -6.15
CA ILE A 199 -39.19 -27.24 -7.59
C ILE A 199 -38.16 -28.10 -8.32
N SER A 200 -36.96 -28.24 -7.75
CA SER A 200 -35.89 -29.09 -8.31
C SER A 200 -36.11 -30.60 -8.06
N GLY A 201 -37.10 -30.96 -7.24
CA GLY A 201 -37.31 -32.34 -6.78
C GLY A 201 -36.26 -32.84 -5.76
N GLN A 202 -35.29 -32.02 -5.37
CA GLN A 202 -34.19 -32.38 -4.47
C GLN A 202 -34.55 -32.19 -2.99
N LYS A 203 -35.58 -32.91 -2.53
CA LYS A 203 -36.14 -32.75 -1.18
C LYS A 203 -35.15 -32.98 -0.04
N GLY A 204 -34.00 -33.64 -0.24
CA GLY A 204 -32.98 -33.88 0.80
C GLY A 204 -31.70 -33.04 0.67
N ALA A 205 -31.64 -32.12 -0.31
CA ALA A 205 -30.42 -31.36 -0.55
C ALA A 205 -30.11 -30.38 0.58
N ARG A 206 -28.82 -30.19 0.86
CA ARG A 206 -28.29 -29.07 1.64
C ARG A 206 -27.83 -27.94 0.69
N VAL A 207 -27.77 -26.71 1.19
CA VAL A 207 -27.49 -25.49 0.40
C VAL A 207 -26.14 -25.58 -0.35
N GLU A 208 -25.14 -26.16 0.30
CA GLU A 208 -23.78 -26.35 -0.20
C GLU A 208 -23.65 -27.44 -1.28
N GLN A 209 -24.69 -28.27 -1.47
CA GLN A 209 -24.68 -29.34 -2.46
C GLN A 209 -25.13 -28.83 -3.84
N CYS A 210 -24.46 -27.78 -4.31
CA CYS A 210 -24.83 -27.03 -5.51
C CYS A 210 -24.99 -27.94 -6.73
N TYR A 211 -24.13 -28.96 -6.85
CA TYR A 211 -24.09 -29.92 -7.96
C TYR A 211 -25.38 -30.75 -8.12
N LEU A 212 -26.26 -30.82 -7.12
CA LEU A 212 -27.55 -31.51 -7.25
C LEU A 212 -28.53 -30.75 -8.15
N CYS A 213 -28.46 -29.42 -8.12
CA CYS A 213 -29.42 -28.55 -8.82
C CYS A 213 -28.76 -27.75 -9.96
N HIS A 214 -27.54 -27.25 -9.78
CA HIS A 214 -26.87 -26.35 -10.73
C HIS A 214 -25.91 -27.10 -11.66
N GLN A 215 -25.75 -26.56 -12.87
CA GLN A 215 -24.71 -26.97 -13.81
C GLN A 215 -23.45 -26.11 -13.61
N THR A 216 -22.29 -26.65 -14.02
CA THR A 216 -21.00 -25.96 -13.85
C THR A 216 -20.72 -24.88 -14.89
N ASP A 217 -21.48 -24.87 -15.98
CA ASP A 217 -21.42 -23.84 -17.04
C ASP A 217 -22.36 -22.66 -16.77
N SER A 218 -23.46 -22.87 -16.03
CA SER A 218 -24.42 -21.83 -15.71
C SER A 218 -25.18 -22.08 -14.42
N PHE A 219 -25.11 -21.11 -13.51
CA PHE A 219 -25.86 -21.13 -12.25
C PHE A 219 -27.37 -20.99 -12.45
N ASN A 220 -27.78 -20.33 -13.54
CA ASN A 220 -29.19 -20.06 -13.85
C ASN A 220 -29.86 -21.24 -14.58
N ASN A 221 -29.07 -22.23 -15.01
CA ASN A 221 -29.56 -23.45 -15.63
C ASN A 221 -29.74 -24.54 -14.58
N ILE A 222 -30.98 -24.75 -14.13
CA ILE A 222 -31.30 -25.71 -13.09
C ILE A 222 -31.61 -27.08 -13.72
N LYS A 223 -30.93 -28.13 -13.26
CA LYS A 223 -31.11 -29.51 -13.73
C LYS A 223 -32.57 -29.94 -13.59
N GLY A 224 -33.16 -30.41 -14.68
CA GLY A 224 -34.55 -30.88 -14.71
C GLY A 224 -35.63 -29.78 -14.70
N VAL A 225 -35.24 -28.50 -14.55
CA VAL A 225 -36.17 -27.35 -14.57
C VAL A 225 -35.91 -26.45 -15.78
N GLY A 226 -34.65 -26.25 -16.15
CA GLY A 226 -34.22 -25.38 -17.24
C GLY A 226 -33.75 -24.00 -16.76
N MET A 227 -33.75 -23.02 -17.66
CA MET A 227 -33.26 -21.66 -17.39
C MET A 227 -34.25 -20.87 -16.52
N VAL A 228 -33.79 -20.42 -15.35
CA VAL A 228 -34.56 -19.57 -14.44
C VAL A 228 -34.00 -18.15 -14.48
N LYS A 229 -34.89 -17.16 -14.61
CA LYS A 229 -34.49 -15.75 -14.52
C LYS A 229 -34.26 -15.38 -13.06
N VAL A 230 -33.05 -14.94 -12.77
CA VAL A 230 -32.69 -14.35 -11.47
C VAL A 230 -32.69 -12.83 -11.65
N HIS A 231 -33.34 -12.13 -10.73
CA HIS A 231 -33.51 -10.67 -10.70
C HIS A 231 -32.60 -10.12 -9.62
#